data_AF-A0A9P7GD16-F1
#
_entry.id   AF-A0A9P7GD16-F1
#
_cell.length_a   1.000
_cell.length_b   1.000
_cell.length_c   1.000
_cell.angle_alpha   90.00
_cell.angle_beta   90.00
_cell.angle_gamma   90.00
#
_symmetry.space_group_name_H-M   'P 1'
#
loop_
_entity.id
_entity.type
_entity.pdbx_description
1 polymer ?
#
loop_
_entity_poly.entity_id
_entity_poly.type
_entity_poly.pdbx_seq_one_letter_code
_entity_poly.pdbx_strand_id
1 'polypeptide(L)'
;MAIGFGNLNGAVTANIYRASDKPRYRLGHGIVLAYIAIGFICSVIFGVLLKRENARRDRGERDEVIEGIENKRADEKNGRYESVHDARVDKGDEWSGFRYTL
;
A
#
# COMPACT_ATOMS: atom_id res chain seq x y z
N MET A 1 -8.99 -8.80 -12.52
CA MET A 1 -7.55 -9.14 -12.65
C MET A 1 -6.96 -9.92 -11.48
N ALA A 2 -7.63 -10.12 -10.34
CA ALA A 2 -7.02 -10.87 -9.22
C ALA A 2 -6.94 -12.39 -9.43
N ILE A 3 -7.97 -12.98 -10.04
CA ILE A 3 -8.10 -14.45 -10.17
C ILE A 3 -7.02 -15.05 -11.10
N GLY A 4 -6.68 -14.35 -12.19
CA GLY A 4 -5.68 -14.82 -13.16
C GLY A 4 -4.28 -14.96 -12.57
N PHE A 5 -3.84 -13.98 -11.77
CA PHE A 5 -2.55 -14.05 -11.08
C PHE A 5 -2.52 -15.12 -9.98
N GLY A 6 -3.65 -15.32 -9.28
CA GLY A 6 -3.79 -16.40 -8.29
C GLY A 6 -3.61 -17.78 -8.92
N ASN A 7 -4.26 -18.03 -10.06
CA ASN A 7 -4.14 -19.29 -10.79
C ASN A 7 -2.73 -19.50 -11.36
N LEU A 8 -2.07 -18.44 -11.84
CA LEU A 8 -0.69 -18.52 -12.33
C LEU A 8 0.28 -18.91 -11.22
N ASN A 9 0.16 -18.31 -10.03
CA ASN A 9 1.00 -18.66 -8.88
C ASN A 9 0.80 -20.14 -8.45
N GLY A 10 -0.45 -20.62 -8.46
CA GLY A 10 -0.76 -22.02 -8.18
C GLY A 10 -0.12 -22.97 -9.20
N ALA A 11 -0.18 -22.64 -10.49
CA ALA A 11 0.45 -23.44 -11.54
C ALA A 11 1.98 -23.48 -11.43
N VAL A 12 2.61 -22.34 -11.08
CA VAL A 12 4.07 -22.27 -10.90
C VAL A 12 4.49 -23.08 -9.68
N THR A 13 3.88 -22.85 -8.52
CA THR A 13 4.28 -23.51 -7.26
C THR A 13 4.02 -25.03 -7.26
N ALA A 14 3.07 -25.53 -8.05
CA ALA A 14 2.86 -26.97 -8.23
C ALA A 14 3.98 -27.66 -9.03
N ASN A 15 4.73 -26.93 -9.87
CA ASN A 15 5.69 -27.51 -10.83
C ASN A 15 7.17 -27.17 -10.55
N ILE A 16 7.46 -26.37 -9.52
CA ILE A 16 8.84 -25.94 -9.19
C ILE A 16 9.76 -27.07 -8.70
N TYR A 17 9.21 -28.15 -8.15
CA TYR A 17 9.98 -29.31 -7.68
C TYR A 17 9.97 -30.44 -8.72
N ARG A 18 10.89 -30.37 -9.68
CA ARG A 18 10.99 -31.36 -10.77
C ARG A 18 11.88 -32.53 -10.38
N ALA A 19 11.51 -33.73 -10.84
CA ALA A 19 12.27 -34.95 -10.59
C ALA A 19 13.70 -34.91 -11.17
N SER A 20 13.93 -34.13 -12.23
CA SER A 20 15.24 -33.91 -12.85
C SER A 20 16.24 -33.20 -11.93
N ASP A 21 15.73 -32.41 -10.97
CA ASP A 21 16.54 -31.60 -10.08
C ASP A 21 16.85 -32.33 -8.76
N LYS A 22 16.52 -33.63 -8.66
CA LYS A 22 16.84 -34.50 -7.53
C LYS A 22 18.36 -34.65 -7.33
N PRO A 23 18.83 -34.84 -6.08
CA PRO A 23 18.08 -34.83 -4.82
C PRO A 23 17.97 -33.43 -4.18
N ARG A 24 18.68 -32.43 -4.71
CA ARG A 24 18.87 -31.13 -4.03
C ARG A 24 17.83 -30.07 -4.40
N TYR A 25 17.11 -30.22 -5.51
CA TYR A 25 16.05 -29.32 -5.99
C TYR A 25 16.42 -27.83 -5.90
N ARG A 26 17.62 -27.46 -6.37
CA ARG A 26 18.16 -26.09 -6.22
C ARG A 26 17.25 -25.03 -6.83
N LEU A 27 16.63 -25.33 -7.97
CA LEU A 27 15.73 -24.41 -8.67
C LEU A 27 14.43 -24.17 -7.89
N GLY A 28 13.82 -25.22 -7.34
CA GLY A 28 12.61 -25.09 -6.52
C GLY A 28 12.84 -24.23 -5.29
N HIS A 29 13.92 -24.50 -4.54
CA HIS A 29 14.30 -23.68 -3.39
C HIS A 29 14.62 -22.23 -3.79
N GLY A 30 15.32 -22.01 -4.91
CA GLY A 30 15.63 -20.68 -5.41
C GLY A 30 14.38 -19.84 -5.70
N ILE A 31 13.35 -20.44 -6.30
CA ILE A 31 12.09 -19.75 -6.59
C ILE A 31 11.32 -19.41 -5.31
N VAL A 32 11.27 -20.33 -4.33
CA VAL A 32 10.64 -20.07 -3.04
C VAL A 32 11.35 -18.91 -2.31
N LEU A 33 12.68 -18.92 -2.27
CA LEU A 33 13.46 -17.83 -1.68
C LEU A 33 13.22 -16.49 -2.41
N ALA A 34 13.10 -16.51 -3.74
CA ALA A 34 12.76 -15.31 -4.51
C ALA A 34 11.37 -14.76 -4.13
N TYR A 35 10.37 -15.61 -3.96
CA TYR A 35 9.04 -15.18 -3.52
C TYR A 35 9.05 -14.57 -2.11
N ILE A 36 9.77 -15.19 -1.17
CA ILE A 36 9.93 -14.64 0.17
C ILE A 36 10.63 -13.28 0.11
N ALA A 37 11.69 -13.16 -0.68
CA ALA A 37 12.43 -11.92 -0.84
C ALA A 37 11.56 -10.80 -1.46
N ILE A 38 10.80 -11.10 -2.51
CA ILE A 38 9.88 -10.14 -3.13
C ILE A 38 8.80 -9.71 -2.13
N GLY A 39 8.18 -10.65 -1.43
CA GLY A 39 7.18 -10.35 -0.40
C GLY A 39 7.74 -9.42 0.67
N PHE A 40 8.93 -9.74 1.19
CA PHE A 40 9.62 -8.92 2.18
C PHE A 40 9.94 -7.51 1.66
N ILE A 41 10.49 -7.38 0.44
CA ILE A 41 10.79 -6.09 -0.18
C ILE A 41 9.50 -5.26 -0.34
N CYS A 42 8.42 -5.87 -0.85
CA CYS A 42 7.13 -5.20 -0.99
C CYS A 42 6.59 -4.72 0.36
N SER A 43 6.68 -5.53 1.42
CA SER A 43 6.27 -5.13 2.77
C SER A 43 7.08 -3.94 3.30
N VAL A 44 8.40 -3.95 3.12
CA VAL A 44 9.27 -2.84 3.52
C VAL A 44 8.93 -1.57 2.75
N ILE A 45 8.80 -1.67 1.42
CA ILE A 45 8.43 -0.53 0.56
C ILE A 45 7.08 0.03 1.01
N PHE A 46 6.08 -0.83 1.22
CA PHE A 46 4.75 -0.41 1.65
C PHE A 46 4.80 0.33 2.99
N GLY A 47 5.52 -0.20 3.98
CA GLY A 47 5.72 0.47 5.28
C GLY A 47 6.39 1.85 5.15
N VAL A 48 7.41 1.98 4.30
CA VAL A 48 8.08 3.27 4.04
C VAL A 48 7.13 4.26 3.36
N LEU A 49 6.32 3.80 2.40
CA LEU A 49 5.36 4.66 1.69
C LEU A 49 4.26 5.16 2.63
N LEU A 50 3.72 4.32 3.51
CA LEU A 50 2.73 4.73 4.52
C LEU A 50 3.33 5.76 5.48
N LYS A 51 4.57 5.54 5.95
CA LYS A 51 5.27 6.52 6.79
C LYS A 51 5.46 7.85 6.06
N ARG A 52 5.85 7.80 4.78
CA ARG A 52 6.03 8.99 3.95
C ARG A 52 4.72 9.74 3.72
N GLU A 53 3.60 9.03 3.56
CA GLU A 53 2.30 9.66 3.37
C GLU A 53 1.82 10.33 4.66
N ASN A 54 2.00 9.69 5.83
CA ASN A 54 1.75 10.34 7.12
C ASN A 54 2.59 11.62 7.28
N ALA A 55 3.87 11.57 6.90
CA ALA A 55 4.75 12.74 6.94
C ALA A 55 4.32 13.85 5.96
N ARG A 56 3.70 13.52 4.81
CA ARG A 56 3.10 14.52 3.89
C ARG A 56 1.90 15.20 4.52
N ARG A 57 1.02 14.42 5.18
CA ARG A 57 -0.11 14.95 5.96
C ARG A 57 0.37 15.85 7.10
N ASP A 58 1.46 15.50 7.80
CA ASP A 58 2.05 16.37 8.85
C ASP A 58 2.57 17.71 8.34
N ARG A 59 2.99 17.77 7.06
CA ARG A 59 3.39 19.01 6.40
C ARG A 59 2.21 19.85 5.93
N GLY A 60 0.98 19.33 6.03
CA GLY A 60 -0.24 19.98 5.54
C GLY A 60 -0.45 19.88 4.04
N GLU A 61 0.31 19.03 3.32
CA GLU A 61 0.18 18.88 1.86
C GLU A 61 -1.19 18.32 1.42
N ARG A 62 -1.91 17.69 2.36
CA ARG A 62 -3.22 17.07 2.12
C ARG A 62 -4.37 17.83 2.78
N ASP A 63 -4.11 18.99 3.37
CA ASP A 63 -5.11 19.74 4.12
C ASP A 63 -6.16 20.30 3.17
N GLU A 64 -7.42 19.92 3.40
CA GLU A 64 -8.60 20.50 2.73
C GLU A 64 -9.09 21.76 3.44
N VAL A 65 -9.84 22.58 2.73
CA VAL A 65 -10.48 23.77 3.29
C VAL A 65 -11.77 23.33 4.00
N ILE A 66 -11.85 23.57 5.30
CA ILE A 66 -13.04 23.29 6.11
C ILE A 66 -13.62 24.62 6.59
N GLU A 67 -14.90 24.85 6.30
CA GLU A 67 -15.56 26.09 6.74
C GLU A 67 -15.49 26.23 8.27
N GLY A 68 -15.14 27.43 8.75
CA GLY A 68 -14.99 27.70 10.18
C GLY A 68 -13.66 27.24 10.80
N ILE A 69 -12.78 26.54 10.06
CA ILE A 69 -11.43 26.19 10.51
C ILE A 69 -10.41 27.01 9.72
N GLU A 70 -9.77 27.98 10.38
CA GLU A 70 -8.66 28.73 9.78
C GLU A 70 -7.39 27.88 9.74
N ASN A 71 -7.15 27.23 8.60
CA ASN A 71 -5.90 26.51 8.34
C ASN A 71 -5.14 27.17 7.19
N LYS A 72 -3.99 27.80 7.50
CA LYS A 72 -3.12 28.48 6.52
C LYS A 72 -2.47 27.53 5.51
N ARG A 73 -2.50 26.22 5.77
CA ARG A 73 -1.96 25.17 4.89
C ARG A 73 -3.03 24.48 4.05
N ALA A 74 -4.31 24.79 4.30
CA ALA A 74 -5.39 24.24 3.50
C ALA A 74 -5.32 24.78 2.05
N ASP A 75 -5.45 23.88 1.08
CA ASP A 75 -5.47 24.19 -0.34
C ASP A 75 -6.83 23.78 -0.92
N GLU A 76 -7.47 24.68 -1.67
CA GLU A 76 -8.75 24.40 -2.35
C GLU A 76 -8.65 23.22 -3.34
N LYS A 77 -7.46 22.92 -3.85
CA LYS A 77 -7.21 21.73 -4.69
C LYS A 77 -7.49 20.42 -3.96
N ASN A 78 -7.41 20.42 -2.63
CA ASN A 78 -7.73 19.28 -1.79
C ASN A 78 -9.23 19.23 -1.47
N GLY A 79 -10.07 20.13 -1.99
CA GLY A 79 -11.50 20.19 -1.75
C GLY A 79 -11.89 21.19 -0.65
N ARG A 80 -13.17 21.58 -0.67
CA ARG A 80 -13.79 22.49 0.28
C ARG A 80 -15.04 21.85 0.86
N TYR A 81 -15.11 21.77 2.19
CA TYR A 81 -16.18 21.08 2.90
C TYR A 81 -16.77 21.98 4.00
N GLU A 82 -18.08 21.85 4.24
CA GLU A 82 -18.78 22.60 5.29
C GLU A 82 -18.36 22.12 6.69
N SER A 83 -18.05 20.82 6.83
CA SER A 83 -17.64 20.24 8.10
C SER A 83 -16.57 19.16 7.95
N VAL A 84 -15.88 18.87 9.05
CA VAL A 84 -14.93 17.73 9.14
C VAL A 84 -15.64 16.40 8.87
N HIS A 85 -16.92 16.29 9.24
CA HIS A 85 -17.69 15.07 9.02
C HIS A 85 -17.89 14.82 7.52
N ASP A 86 -18.24 15.84 6.75
CA ASP A 86 -18.47 15.72 5.32
C ASP A 86 -17.18 15.40 4.57
N ALA A 87 -16.07 16.03 4.96
CA ALA A 87 -14.74 15.70 4.46
C ALA A 87 -14.36 14.23 4.72
N ARG A 88 -14.71 13.68 5.90
CA ARG A 88 -14.43 12.28 6.27
C ARG A 88 -15.28 11.28 5.49
N VAL A 89 -16.55 11.60 5.25
CA VAL A 89 -17.47 10.72 4.51
C VAL A 89 -17.07 10.66 3.04
N ASP A 90 -16.73 11.80 2.44
CA ASP A 90 -16.35 11.90 1.03
C ASP A 90 -14.98 11.28 0.75
N LYS A 91 -13.96 11.63 1.54
CA LYS A 91 -12.58 11.22 1.27
C LYS A 91 -12.18 9.87 1.86
N GLY A 92 -12.87 9.39 2.88
CA GLY A 92 -12.48 8.15 3.57
C GLY A 92 -11.04 8.21 4.13
N ASP A 93 -10.15 7.36 3.64
CA ASP A 93 -8.74 7.29 4.07
C ASP A 93 -7.85 8.38 3.44
N GLU A 94 -8.33 9.07 2.41
CA GLU A 94 -7.64 10.22 1.83
C GLU A 94 -7.81 11.50 2.66
N TRP A 95 -8.72 11.49 3.64
CA TRP A 95 -8.93 12.61 4.56
C TRP A 95 -7.63 13.06 5.23
N SER A 96 -7.41 14.37 5.33
CA SER A 96 -6.18 14.96 5.90
C SER A 96 -5.86 14.47 7.32
N GLY A 97 -6.90 14.22 8.12
CA GLY A 97 -6.78 13.71 9.48
C GLY A 97 -6.56 12.20 9.60
N PHE A 98 -6.67 11.44 8.50
CA PHE A 98 -6.48 9.99 8.52
C PHE A 98 -5.00 9.64 8.71
N ARG A 99 -4.73 8.72 9.64
CA ARG A 99 -3.37 8.26 9.96
C ARG A 99 -3.26 6.75 9.76
N TYR A 100 -2.32 6.36 8.89
CA TYR A 100 -1.96 4.96 8.75
C TYR A 100 -1.17 4.52 9.99
N THR A 101 -1.63 3.48 10.68
CA THR A 101 -0.89 2.82 11.74
C THR A 101 0.09 1.81 11.13
N LEU A 102 1.32 1.81 11.63
CA LEU A 102 2.40 0.91 11.23
C LEU A 102 2.66 -0.14 12.31
#